data_AF-A0A4S2A7A7-F1
#
_entry.id   AF-A0A4S2A7A7-F1
#
_cell.length_a   1.000
_cell.length_b   1.000
_cell.length_c   1.000
_cell.angle_alpha   90.00
_cell.angle_beta   90.00
_cell.angle_gamma   90.00
#
_symmetry.space_group_name_H-M   'P 1'
#
loop_
_entity.id
_entity.type
_entity.pdbx_description
1 polymer ?
#
loop_
_entity_poly.entity_id
_entity_poly.type
_entity_poly.pdbx_seq_one_letter_code
_entity_poly.pdbx_strand_id
1 'polypeptide(L)'
;SNLRRLQRFFAKYVLDLDVIARMIFSLLPVKTGLVLSMDRTNWKFGEFNINILMLGITYKGIAFPLIFSLLPKRGNSNWEERKKIMERFIRLFGADCIDCLVADREFIGKEWTGWLNS
;
A
#
# COMPACT_ATOMS: atom_id res chain seq x y z
N SER A 1 -7.91 -2.80 -33.24
CA SER A 1 -6.75 -3.22 -32.42
C SER A 1 -7.07 -3.04 -30.94
N ASN A 2 -6.87 -4.09 -30.13
CA ASN A 2 -7.12 -4.11 -28.69
C ASN A 2 -6.22 -3.13 -27.92
N LEU A 3 -5.00 -2.88 -28.39
CA LEU A 3 -4.04 -1.97 -27.75
C LEU A 3 -4.56 -0.53 -27.67
N ARG A 4 -5.14 0.00 -28.77
CA ARG A 4 -5.74 1.36 -28.78
C ARG A 4 -6.98 1.47 -27.90
N ARG A 5 -7.65 0.36 -27.56
CA ARG A 5 -8.79 0.36 -26.62
C ARG A 5 -8.28 0.42 -25.19
N LEU A 6 -7.27 -0.37 -24.84
CA LEU A 6 -6.60 -0.32 -23.54
C LEU A 6 -5.98 1.05 -23.25
N GLN A 7 -5.25 1.64 -24.21
CA GLN A 7 -4.68 2.97 -24.05
C GLN A 7 -5.77 4.03 -23.80
N ARG A 8 -6.88 3.98 -24.54
CA ARG A 8 -8.00 4.91 -24.32
C ARG A 8 -8.69 4.70 -22.97
N PHE A 9 -8.75 3.46 -22.49
CA PHE A 9 -9.26 3.16 -21.15
C PHE A 9 -8.37 3.83 -20.10
N PHE A 10 -7.07 3.52 -20.07
CA PHE A 10 -6.16 4.11 -19.08
C PHE A 10 -5.98 5.63 -19.20
N ALA A 11 -6.13 6.21 -20.39
CA ALA A 11 -6.02 7.65 -20.59
C ALA A 11 -7.28 8.43 -20.16
N LYS A 12 -8.46 7.82 -20.21
CA LYS A 12 -9.74 8.52 -19.97
C LYS A 12 -10.44 8.09 -18.68
N TYR A 13 -10.11 6.91 -18.17
CA TYR A 13 -10.73 6.38 -16.97
C TYR A 13 -9.86 6.67 -15.75
N VAL A 14 -10.41 7.43 -14.81
CA VAL A 14 -9.78 7.63 -13.50
C VAL A 14 -10.03 6.35 -12.70
N LEU A 15 -8.98 5.55 -12.56
CA LEU A 15 -9.03 4.30 -11.85
C LEU A 15 -9.09 4.57 -10.34
N ASP A 16 -10.24 4.30 -9.72
CA ASP A 16 -10.37 4.42 -8.27
C ASP A 16 -9.62 3.27 -7.58
N LEU A 17 -8.47 3.62 -7.00
CA LEU A 17 -7.61 2.67 -6.32
C LEU A 17 -8.24 2.10 -5.04
N ASP A 18 -9.17 2.81 -4.39
CA ASP A 18 -9.90 2.28 -3.23
C ASP A 18 -10.86 1.16 -3.67
N VAL A 19 -11.50 1.30 -4.84
CA VAL A 19 -12.36 0.25 -5.44
C VAL A 19 -11.52 -0.98 -5.80
N ILE A 20 -10.35 -0.78 -6.42
CA ILE A 20 -9.43 -1.89 -6.73
C ILE A 20 -8.97 -2.58 -5.45
N ALA A 21 -8.57 -1.82 -4.42
CA ALA A 21 -8.18 -2.39 -3.14
C ALA A 21 -9.31 -3.23 -2.54
N ARG A 22 -10.56 -2.74 -2.56
CA ARG A 22 -11.74 -3.52 -2.11
C ARG A 22 -11.98 -4.78 -2.94
N MET A 23 -11.76 -4.72 -4.27
CA MET A 23 -11.87 -5.88 -5.15
C MET A 23 -10.78 -6.92 -4.85
N ILE A 24 -9.52 -6.51 -4.76
CA ILE A 24 -8.41 -7.43 -4.41
C ILE A 24 -8.68 -8.05 -3.05
N PHE A 25 -9.08 -7.22 -2.07
CA PHE A 25 -9.43 -7.70 -0.74
C PHE A 25 -10.58 -8.70 -0.79
N SER A 26 -11.64 -8.48 -1.58
CA SER A 26 -12.79 -9.39 -1.70
C SER A 26 -12.40 -10.76 -2.26
N LEU A 27 -11.36 -10.82 -3.10
CA LEU A 27 -10.81 -12.07 -3.66
C LEU A 27 -9.91 -12.83 -2.69
N LEU A 28 -9.43 -12.20 -1.60
CA LEU A 28 -8.62 -12.91 -0.60
C LEU A 28 -9.44 -13.97 0.14
N PRO A 29 -8.87 -15.15 0.43
CA PRO A 29 -9.57 -16.23 1.12
C PRO A 29 -9.76 -15.96 2.62
N VAL A 30 -8.97 -15.05 3.20
CA VAL A 30 -9.03 -14.65 4.61
C VAL A 30 -9.30 -13.15 4.71
N LYS A 31 -10.08 -12.75 5.73
CA LYS A 31 -10.51 -11.36 5.95
C LYS A 31 -10.15 -10.82 7.33
N THR A 32 -9.65 -11.69 8.21
CA THR A 32 -9.27 -11.39 9.59
C THR A 32 -7.95 -12.09 9.89
N GLY A 33 -7.30 -11.70 10.97
CA GLY A 33 -5.98 -12.24 11.30
C GLY A 33 -4.93 -11.86 10.24
N LEU A 34 -5.07 -10.67 9.64
CA LEU A 34 -4.27 -10.27 8.49
C LEU A 34 -2.89 -9.80 8.95
N VAL A 35 -1.85 -10.40 8.36
CA VAL A 35 -0.48 -9.90 8.48
C VAL A 35 -0.26 -8.87 7.38
N LEU A 36 -0.11 -7.61 7.75
CA LEU A 36 0.21 -6.55 6.81
C LEU A 36 1.72 -6.48 6.59
N SER A 37 2.15 -6.27 5.35
CA SER A 37 3.54 -6.00 4.99
C SER A 37 3.67 -4.60 4.41
N MET A 38 4.57 -3.80 4.99
CA MET A 38 4.91 -2.48 4.48
C MET A 38 6.33 -2.50 3.91
N ASP A 39 6.47 -2.01 2.69
CA ASP A 39 7.75 -1.92 2.02
C ASP A 39 7.84 -0.62 1.18
N ARG A 40 9.07 -0.20 0.89
CA ARG A 40 9.36 0.94 0.04
C ARG A 40 10.22 0.52 -1.14
N THR A 41 9.69 0.69 -2.35
CA THR A 41 10.44 0.46 -3.60
C THR A 41 10.64 1.77 -4.34
N ASN A 42 11.82 1.95 -4.94
CA ASN A 42 12.13 3.11 -5.77
C ASN A 42 12.41 2.63 -7.20
N TRP A 43 11.59 3.07 -8.14
CA TRP A 43 11.77 2.79 -9.56
C TRP A 43 12.35 4.02 -10.25
N LYS A 44 13.23 3.79 -11.22
CA LYS A 44 13.78 4.85 -12.08
C LYS A 44 13.17 4.75 -13.48
N PHE A 45 12.54 5.82 -13.92
CA PHE A 45 12.07 6.00 -15.30
C PHE A 45 12.94 7.08 -15.96
N GLY A 46 14.05 6.65 -16.56
CA GLY A 46 15.14 7.56 -16.91
C GLY A 46 15.67 8.27 -15.65
N GLU A 47 15.69 9.60 -15.66
CA GLU A 47 16.08 10.42 -14.51
C GLU A 47 14.95 10.60 -13.47
N PHE A 48 13.71 10.28 -13.85
CA PHE A 48 12.55 10.42 -12.97
C PHE A 48 12.48 9.29 -11.94
N ASN A 49 12.25 9.64 -10.68
CA ASN A 49 12.17 8.67 -9.59
C ASN A 49 10.73 8.48 -9.16
N ILE A 50 10.28 7.23 -9.17
CA ILE A 50 8.97 6.81 -8.70
C ILE A 50 9.19 6.09 -7.37
N ASN A 51 9.02 6.83 -6.29
CA ASN A 51 9.15 6.30 -4.93
C ASN A 51 7.78 5.81 -4.44
N ILE A 52 7.66 4.51 -4.20
CA ILE A 52 6.40 3.86 -3.88
C ILE A 52 6.49 3.33 -2.45
N LEU A 53 5.64 3.85 -1.57
CA LEU A 53 5.34 3.24 -0.29
C LEU A 53 4.17 2.28 -0.47
N MET A 54 4.40 1.00 -0.25
CA MET A 54 3.44 -0.07 -0.50
C MET A 54 2.99 -0.71 0.81
N LEU A 55 1.70 -1.00 0.89
CA LEU A 55 1.08 -1.79 1.95
C LEU A 55 0.36 -2.97 1.31
N GLY A 56 0.74 -4.18 1.70
CA GLY A 56 0.17 -5.43 1.22
C GLY A 56 -0.31 -6.33 2.34
N ILE A 57 -1.02 -7.39 1.96
CA ILE A 57 -1.44 -8.46 2.86
C ILE A 57 -0.56 -9.68 2.58
N THR A 58 0.13 -10.16 3.59
CA THR A 58 0.91 -11.39 3.52
C THR A 58 0.01 -12.59 3.83
N TYR A 59 -0.13 -13.48 2.86
CA TYR A 59 -0.90 -14.71 3.00
C TYR A 59 -0.10 -15.88 2.44
N LYS A 60 0.15 -16.90 3.29
CA LYS A 60 0.91 -18.12 2.94
C LYS A 60 2.27 -17.83 2.29
N GLY A 61 3.01 -16.85 2.83
CA GLY A 61 4.34 -16.47 2.33
C GLY A 61 4.34 -15.59 1.07
N ILE A 62 3.16 -15.18 0.57
CA ILE A 62 3.02 -14.30 -0.59
C ILE A 62 2.42 -12.97 -0.15
N ALA A 63 3.01 -11.85 -0.56
CA ALA A 63 2.46 -10.53 -0.33
C ALA A 63 1.55 -10.11 -1.49
N PHE A 64 0.29 -9.79 -1.19
CA PHE A 64 -0.67 -9.21 -2.12
C PHE A 64 -0.65 -7.68 -1.98
N PRO A 65 -0.19 -6.93 -2.99
CA PRO A 65 -0.16 -5.47 -2.92
C PRO A 65 -1.59 -4.94 -2.94
N LEU A 66 -1.92 -4.07 -1.98
CA LEU A 66 -3.30 -3.60 -1.80
C LEU A 66 -3.42 -2.10 -1.94
N ILE A 67 -2.56 -1.36 -1.25
CA ILE A 67 -2.58 0.09 -1.20
C ILE A 67 -1.15 0.59 -1.44
N PHE A 68 -1.02 1.70 -2.17
CA PHE A 68 0.26 2.39 -2.30
C PHE A 68 0.09 3.90 -2.27
N SER A 69 1.19 4.59 -1.96
CA SER A 69 1.33 6.04 -2.09
C SER A 69 2.61 6.36 -2.85
N LEU A 70 2.52 7.32 -3.77
CA LEU A 70 3.70 7.88 -4.43
C LEU A 70 4.27 8.99 -3.56
N LEU A 71 5.52 8.87 -3.16
CA LEU A 71 6.20 9.86 -2.33
C LEU A 71 6.88 10.89 -3.25
N PRO A 72 6.61 12.20 -3.11
CA PRO A 72 7.17 13.25 -3.96
C PRO A 72 8.63 13.58 -3.60
N LYS A 73 9.40 12.59 -3.12
CA LYS A 73 10.76 12.74 -2.62
C LYS A 73 11.59 11.49 -2.89
N ARG A 74 12.91 11.67 -3.00
CA ARG A 74 13.87 10.55 -2.92
C ARG A 74 14.11 10.19 -1.45
N GLY A 75 14.44 8.93 -1.18
CA GLY A 75 14.77 8.44 0.16
C GLY A 75 13.58 7.85 0.92
N ASN A 76 13.68 7.83 2.25
CA ASN A 76 12.76 7.09 3.12
C ASN A 76 11.43 7.79 3.37
N SER A 77 10.41 6.99 3.69
CA SER A 77 9.15 7.51 4.22
C SER A 77 9.34 8.09 5.61
N ASN A 78 8.57 9.12 5.95
CA ASN A 78 8.44 9.62 7.32
C ASN A 78 7.24 8.96 8.02
N TRP A 79 7.11 9.17 9.33
CA TRP A 79 6.06 8.52 10.11
C TRP A 79 4.64 8.97 9.70
N GLU A 80 4.46 10.21 9.25
CA GLU A 80 3.16 10.73 8.77
C GLU A 80 2.69 10.01 7.50
N GLU A 81 3.61 9.74 6.56
CA GLU A 81 3.33 8.99 5.34
C GLU A 81 2.93 7.54 5.64
N ARG A 82 3.63 6.91 6.60
CA ARG A 82 3.33 5.55 7.08
C ARG A 82 1.98 5.49 7.79
N LYS A 83 1.70 6.46 8.66
CA LYS A 83 0.40 6.61 9.33
C LYS A 83 -0.71 6.80 8.30
N LYS A 84 -0.55 7.69 7.32
CA LYS A 84 -1.55 7.98 6.30
C LYS A 84 -1.94 6.74 5.48
N ILE A 85 -0.98 5.91 5.08
CA ILE A 85 -1.29 4.68 4.34
C ILE A 85 -2.00 3.63 5.23
N MET A 86 -1.65 3.56 6.51
CA MET A 86 -2.34 2.71 7.49
C MET A 86 -3.77 3.19 7.80
N GLU A 87 -3.97 4.49 8.01
CA GLU A 87 -5.30 5.08 8.21
C GLU A 87 -6.19 4.85 6.98
N ARG A 88 -5.62 4.91 5.77
CA ARG A 88 -6.34 4.55 4.54
C ARG A 88 -6.76 3.08 4.56
N PHE A 89 -5.89 2.16 4.99
CA PHE A 89 -6.26 0.74 5.15
C PHE A 89 -7.39 0.58 6.16
N ILE A 90 -7.24 1.16 7.36
CA ILE A 90 -8.22 1.06 8.45
C ILE A 90 -9.57 1.62 8.02
N ARG A 91 -9.61 2.74 7.29
CA ARG A 91 -10.85 3.30 6.73
C ARG A 91 -11.54 2.35 5.75
N LEU A 92 -10.78 1.59 4.97
CA LEU A 92 -11.32 0.70 3.95
C LEU A 92 -11.79 -0.64 4.53
N PHE A 93 -11.04 -1.21 5.48
CA PHE A 93 -11.19 -2.61 5.92
C PHE A 93 -11.42 -2.80 7.42
N GLY A 94 -11.27 -1.74 8.23
CA GLY A 94 -11.32 -1.80 9.69
C GLY A 94 -9.99 -2.23 10.32
N ALA A 95 -9.75 -1.81 11.56
CA ALA A 95 -8.54 -2.21 12.30
C ALA A 95 -8.65 -3.64 12.84
N ASP A 96 -9.86 -4.11 13.15
CA ASP A 96 -10.11 -5.42 13.79
C ASP A 96 -9.70 -6.62 12.91
N CYS A 97 -9.48 -6.42 11.62
CA CYS A 97 -9.00 -7.46 10.72
C CYS A 97 -7.48 -7.66 10.79
N ILE A 98 -6.74 -6.73 11.38
CA ILE A 98 -5.27 -6.73 11.41
C ILE A 98 -4.78 -7.54 12.60
N ASP A 99 -3.90 -8.51 12.34
CA ASP A 99 -3.18 -9.24 13.39
C ASP A 99 -1.87 -8.54 13.74
N CYS A 100 -1.07 -8.21 12.73
CA CYS A 100 0.18 -7.50 12.91
C CYS A 100 0.62 -6.75 11.65
N LEU A 101 1.54 -5.81 11.83
CA LEU A 101 2.24 -5.10 10.77
C LEU A 101 3.71 -5.50 10.79
N VAL A 102 4.22 -5.95 9.64
CA VAL A 102 5.63 -6.28 9.42
C VAL A 102 6.22 -5.26 8.46
N ALA A 103 7.39 -4.72 8.80
CA ALA A 103 8.13 -3.77 7.98
C ALA A 103 9.63 -3.94 8.22
N ASP A 104 10.46 -3.52 7.27
CA ASP A 104 11.93 -3.57 7.42
C ASP A 104 12.42 -2.59 8.52
N ARG A 105 13.65 -2.78 8.99
CA ARG A 105 14.29 -2.01 10.07
C ARG A 105 14.39 -0.50 9.80
N GLU A 106 14.21 -0.05 8.56
CA GLU A 106 14.18 1.38 8.23
C GLU A 106 12.86 2.05 8.65
N PHE A 107 11.83 1.27 8.96
CA PHE A 107 10.52 1.73 9.42
C PHE A 107 10.47 1.95 10.94
N ILE A 108 11.44 2.70 11.46
CA ILE A 108 11.56 3.05 12.89
C ILE A 108 11.19 4.53 13.13
N GLY A 109 10.98 4.89 14.40
CA GLY A 109 10.70 6.26 14.85
C GLY A 109 9.82 6.27 16.11
N LYS A 110 10.07 7.18 17.05
CA LYS A 110 9.34 7.22 18.33
C LYS A 110 7.85 7.54 18.13
N GLU A 111 7.56 8.47 17.24
CA GLU A 111 6.21 8.88 16.87
C GLU A 111 5.48 7.74 16.13
N TRP A 112 6.20 7.02 15.28
CA TRP A 112 5.69 5.87 14.55
C TRP A 112 5.30 4.73 15.49
N THR A 113 6.21 4.32 16.38
CA THR A 113 5.93 3.26 17.35
C THR A 113 4.92 3.70 18.39
N GLY A 114 4.94 4.96 18.80
CA GLY A 114 3.94 5.54 19.69
C GLY A 114 2.54 5.48 19.10
N TRP A 115 2.38 5.80 17.82
CA TRP A 115 1.10 5.70 17.11
C TRP A 115 0.65 4.25 16.89
N LEU A 116 1.57 3.30 16.65
CA LEU A 116 1.20 1.88 16.54
C LEU A 116 0.73 1.27 17.88
N ASN A 117 1.16 1.85 19.00
CA ASN A 117 0.80 1.39 20.35
C ASN A 117 -0.39 2.13 20.97
N SER A 118 -1.00 3.09 20.24
CA SER A 118 -2.17 3.84 20.69
C SER A 118 -3.46 3.20 20.23
#